data_AF-A0A0U1QLW7-F1
#
_entry.id   AF-A0A0U1QLW7-F1
#
_cell.length_a   1.000
_cell.length_b   1.000
_cell.length_c   1.000
_cell.angle_alpha   90.00
_cell.angle_beta   90.00
_cell.angle_gamma   90.00
#
_symmetry.space_group_name_H-M   'P 1'
#
loop_
_entity.id
_entity.type
_entity.pdbx_description
1 polymer ?
#
loop_
_entity_poly.entity_id
_entity_poly.type
_entity_poly.pdbx_seq_one_letter_code
_entity_poly.pdbx_strand_id
1 'polypeptide(L)' 'MSWVPSVQDSSIGRLFARVCEPFLEPFRRIIPPIGGVIDLSPIIAFLILKLATRGIFYLGYLFG' A
#
# COMPACT_ATOMS: atom_id res chain seq x y z
N MET A 1 3.91 -9.67 -3.50
CA MET A 1 4.55 -8.40 -3.92
C MET A 1 5.35 -8.61 -5.20
N SER A 2 4.68 -8.71 -6.33
CA SER A 2 5.26 -9.20 -7.58
C SER A 2 5.97 -8.11 -8.44
N TRP A 3 6.04 -6.87 -7.94
CA TRP A 3 6.60 -5.73 -8.70
C TRP A 3 8.11 -5.48 -8.52
N VAL A 4 8.73 -6.02 -7.47
CA VAL A 4 10.19 -5.93 -7.21
C VAL A 4 10.73 -7.34 -6.94
N PRO A 5 11.09 -8.09 -7.99
CA PRO A 5 11.49 -9.49 -7.87
C PRO A 5 12.70 -9.70 -6.95
N SER A 6 13.67 -8.78 -6.98
CA SER A 6 14.91 -8.88 -6.19
C SER A 6 14.70 -8.80 -4.67
N VAL A 7 13.60 -8.19 -4.22
CA VAL A 7 13.32 -8.02 -2.78
C VAL A 7 12.47 -9.18 -2.26
N GLN A 8 11.66 -9.82 -3.09
CA GLN A 8 10.76 -10.93 -2.67
C GLN A 8 11.51 -12.10 -2.03
N ASP A 9 12.66 -12.49 -2.58
CA ASP A 9 13.42 -13.64 -2.08
C ASP A 9 14.33 -13.31 -0.90
N SER A 10 14.42 -12.03 -0.53
CA SER A 10 15.17 -11.60 0.65
C SER A 10 14.39 -11.89 1.95
N SER A 11 15.11 -12.16 3.04
CA SER A 11 14.49 -12.34 4.37
C SER A 11 13.71 -11.11 4.82
N ILE A 12 14.20 -9.91 4.47
CA ILE A 12 13.51 -8.64 4.70
C ILE A 12 12.20 -8.57 3.89
N GLY A 13 12.22 -8.92 2.61
CA GLY A 13 11.03 -8.87 1.75
C GLY A 13 9.93 -9.83 2.21
N ARG A 14 10.29 -11.03 2.68
CA ARG A 14 9.33 -11.96 3.30
C ARG A 14 8.71 -11.40 4.58
N LEU A 15 9.52 -10.73 5.42
CA LEU A 15 9.02 -10.09 6.64
C LEU A 15 8.02 -8.96 6.29
N PHE A 16 8.39 -8.07 5.38
CA PHE A 16 7.52 -6.98 4.92
C PHE A 16 6.25 -7.52 4.27
N ALA A 17 6.36 -8.55 3.42
CA ALA A 17 5.19 -9.18 2.82
C ALA A 17 4.22 -9.71 3.89
N ARG A 18 4.73 -10.33 4.95
CA ARG A 18 3.90 -10.87 6.04
C ARG A 18 3.21 -9.77 6.86
N VAL A 19 3.89 -8.67 7.12
CA VAL A 19 3.34 -7.53 7.89
C VAL A 19 2.38 -6.70 7.05
N CYS A 20 2.74 -6.42 5.80
CA CYS A 20 1.95 -5.59 4.92
C CYS A 20 0.78 -6.34 4.27
N GLU A 21 0.79 -7.67 4.21
CA GLU A 21 -0.27 -8.42 3.54
C GLU A 21 -1.68 -8.11 4.03
N PRO A 22 -2.00 -8.19 5.34
CA PRO A 22 -3.35 -7.90 5.81
C PRO A 22 -3.80 -6.47 5.49
N PHE A 23 -2.86 -5.54 5.34
CA PHE A 23 -3.14 -4.18 4.92
C PHE A 23 -3.33 -4.04 3.40
N LEU A 24 -2.58 -4.81 2.59
CA LEU A 24 -2.63 -4.75 1.13
C LEU A 24 -3.76 -5.60 0.53
N GLU A 25 -4.20 -6.65 1.21
CA GLU A 25 -5.25 -7.55 0.75
C GLU A 25 -6.55 -6.84 0.35
N PRO A 26 -7.10 -5.89 1.15
CA PRO A 26 -8.29 -5.14 0.75
C PRO A 26 -8.08 -4.33 -0.53
N PHE A 27 -6.88 -3.74 -0.71
CA PHE A 27 -6.57 -2.96 -1.91
C PHE A 27 -6.46 -3.85 -3.15
N ARG A 28 -5.92 -5.08 -3.04
CA ARG A 28 -5.90 -6.03 -4.17
C ARG A 28 -7.28 -6.49 -4.61
N ARG A 29 -8.25 -6.53 -3.69
CA ARG A 29 -9.64 -6.85 -4.02
C ARG A 29 -10.33 -5.74 -4.80
N ILE A 30 -9.93 -4.48 -4.58
CA ILE A 30 -10.48 -3.31 -5.26
C ILE A 30 -9.74 -3.06 -6.59
N ILE A 31 -8.42 -3.19 -6.57
CA ILE A 31 -7.52 -2.91 -7.69
C ILE A 31 -6.68 -4.16 -7.93
N PRO A 32 -7.17 -5.11 -8.75
CA PRO A 32 -6.44 -6.31 -9.06
C PRO A 32 -5.11 -5.99 -9.78
N PRO A 33 -4.10 -6.87 -9.66
CA PRO A 33 -2.80 -6.66 -10.30
C PRO A 33 -2.92 -6.46 -11.81
N ILE A 34 -2.23 -5.45 -12.35
CA ILE A 34 -2.21 -5.22 -13.80
C ILE A 34 -1.44 -6.36 -14.46
N GLY A 35 -2.09 -7.03 -15.41
CA GLY A 35 -1.54 -8.19 -16.12
C GLY A 35 -1.24 -9.40 -15.23
N GLY A 36 -1.81 -9.47 -14.02
CA GLY A 36 -1.60 -10.57 -13.07
C GLY A 36 -0.24 -10.56 -12.34
N VAL A 37 0.65 -9.62 -12.67
CA VAL A 37 2.04 -9.59 -12.18
C VAL A 37 2.37 -8.29 -11.45
N ILE A 38 1.77 -7.16 -11.81
CA ILE A 38 2.14 -5.86 -11.20
C ILE A 38 1.15 -5.52 -10.08
N ASP A 39 1.62 -5.64 -8.84
CA ASP A 39 0.85 -5.28 -7.64
C ASP A 39 0.93 -3.76 -7.39
N LEU A 40 -0.15 -3.02 -7.70
CA LEU A 40 -0.25 -1.58 -7.47
C LEU A 40 -0.71 -1.19 -6.06
N SER A 41 -1.10 -2.16 -5.25
CA SER A 41 -1.62 -1.95 -3.90
C SER A 41 -0.70 -1.10 -3.01
N PRO A 42 0.64 -1.25 -3.04
CA PRO A 42 1.53 -0.41 -2.24
C PRO A 42 1.44 1.08 -2.62
N ILE A 43 1.37 1.40 -3.92
CA ILE A 43 1.29 2.79 -4.40
C ILE A 43 -0.03 3.42 -3.95
N ILE A 44 -1.13 2.68 -4.09
CA ILE A 44 -2.46 3.13 -3.69
C ILE A 44 -2.53 3.32 -2.18
N ALA A 45 -1.98 2.38 -1.40
CA ALA A 45 -1.85 2.50 0.05
C ALA A 45 -1.13 3.79 0.46
N PHE A 46 0.02 4.10 -0.16
CA PHE A 46 0.75 5.34 0.11
C PHE A 46 -0.05 6.59 -0.29
N LEU A 47 -0.76 6.55 -1.42
CA LEU A 47 -1.59 7.66 -1.87
C LEU A 47 -2.71 7.95 -0.86
N ILE A 48 -3.42 6.92 -0.40
CA ILE A 48 -4.49 7.04 0.59
C ILE A 48 -3.95 7.57 1.91
N LEU A 49 -2.81 7.05 2.37
CA LEU A 49 -2.17 7.55 3.58
C LEU A 49 -1.85 9.06 3.47
N LYS A 50 -1.30 9.50 2.34
CA LYS A 50 -0.99 10.92 2.10
C LYS A 50 -2.25 11.79 2.10
N LEU A 51 -3.33 11.31 1.49
CA LEU A 51 -4.61 12.02 1.45
C LEU A 51 -5.26 12.08 2.84
N ALA A 52 -5.25 10.97 3.59
CA ALA A 52 -5.77 10.90 4.95
C ALA A 52 -5.04 11.90 5.86
N THR A 53 -3.69 11.89 5.84
CA THR A 53 -2.87 12.82 6.62
C THR A 53 -3.19 14.27 6.27
N ARG A 54 -3.24 14.63 4.98
CA ARG A 54 -3.62 15.99 4.55
C ARG A 54 -5.02 16.37 4.98
N GLY A 55 -5.99 15.46 4.85
CA GLY A 55 -7.37 15.66 5.26
C GLY A 55 -7.47 15.96 6.75
N ILE A 56 -6.78 15.20 7.59
CA ILE A 56 -6.73 15.43 9.05
C ILE A 56 -6.20 16.84 9.36
N PHE A 57 -5.08 17.24 8.74
CA PHE A 57 -4.53 18.59 8.94
C PHE A 57 -5.49 19.68 8.49
N TYR A 58 -6.15 19.51 7.35
CA TYR A 58 -7.13 20.46 6.83
C TYR A 58 -8.34 20.61 7.75
N LEU A 59 -8.88 19.49 8.24
CA LEU A 59 -9.98 19.51 9.20
C LEU A 59 -9.56 20.16 10.52
N GLY A 60 -8.36 19.87 11.02
CA GLY A 60 -7.80 20.52 12.20
C GLY A 60 -7.66 22.05 12.03
N TYR A 61 -7.31 22.52 10.83
CA TYR A 61 -7.30 23.94 10.50
C TYR A 61 -8.70 24.55 10.40
N LEU A 62 -9.68 23.80 9.89
CA LEU A 62 -11.04 24.29 9.67
C LEU A 62 -11.85 24.43 10.96
N PHE A 63 -11.61 23.54 11.93
CA PHE A 63 -12.35 23.48 13.19
C PHE A 63 -11.56 24.00 14.41
N GLY A 64 -10.32 24.43 14.21
CA GLY A 64 -9.42 24.97 15.24
C GLY A 64 -9.37 26.49 15.28
#